data_AF-A0A3C0C5W9-F1
#
_entry.id   AF-A0A3C0C5W9-F1
#
_cell.length_a   1.000
_cell.length_b   1.000
_cell.length_c   1.000
_cell.angle_alpha   90.00
_cell.angle_beta   90.00
_cell.angle_gamma   90.00
#
_symmetry.space_group_name_H-M   'P 1'
#
loop_
_entity.id
_entity.type
_entity.pdbx_description
1 polymer ?
#
loop_
_entity_poly.entity_id
_entity_poly.type
_entity_poly.pdbx_seq_one_letter_code
_entity_poly.pdbx_strand_id
1 'polypeptide(L)' 'MTLRTARLINSISKVFTAAAAAALIIFFIAYLKGSIEFKYISLPMMASLIGVTWWGTSKAAIMAFEKEGNEEGER' A
#
# COMPACT_ATOMS: atom_id res chain seq x y z
N MET A 1 19.19 -6.98 -3.72
CA MET A 1 18.40 -5.81 -3.28
C MET A 1 18.75 -5.55 -1.83
N THR A 2 19.04 -4.31 -1.38
CA THR A 2 19.50 -4.08 0.00
C THR A 2 18.34 -3.81 0.95
N LEU A 3 18.49 -4.17 2.23
CA LEU A 3 17.48 -3.99 3.29
C LEU A 3 16.96 -2.54 3.40
N ARG A 4 17.86 -1.56 3.18
CA ARG A 4 17.50 -0.12 3.15
C ARG A 4 16.49 0.19 2.04
N THR A 5 16.69 -0.36 0.84
CA THR A 5 15.77 -0.15 -0.31
C THR A 5 14.41 -0.76 -0.04
N ALA A 6 14.35 -1.96 0.57
CA ALA A 6 13.08 -2.61 0.92
C ALA A 6 12.28 -1.80 1.95
N ARG A 7 12.93 -1.24 2.98
CA ARG A 7 12.28 -0.34 3.96
C ARG A 7 11.76 0.96 3.33
N LEU A 8 12.50 1.53 2.39
CA LEU A 8 12.10 2.72 1.64
C LEU A 8 10.82 2.46 0.83
N ILE A 9 10.76 1.35 0.10
CA ILE A 9 9.58 0.93 -0.67
C ILE A 9 8.39 0.71 0.26
N ASN A 10 8.57 0.05 1.40
CA ASN A 10 7.50 -0.14 2.39
C ASN A 10 6.97 1.18 2.94
N SER A 11 7.82 2.18 3.17
CA SER A 11 7.39 3.52 3.60
C SER A 11 6.55 4.21 2.52
N ILE A 12 7.00 4.18 1.27
CA ILE A 12 6.25 4.76 0.13
C ILE A 12 4.90 4.04 -0.05
N SER A 13 4.89 2.71 0.08
CA SER A 13 3.69 1.88 -0.03
C SER A 13 2.64 2.25 1.01
N LYS A 14 3.05 2.53 2.25
CA LYS A 14 2.14 3.01 3.30
C LYS A 14 1.52 4.36 2.95
N VAL A 15 2.33 5.31 2.51
CA VAL A 15 1.86 6.66 2.12
C VAL A 15 0.89 6.57 0.95
N PHE A 16 1.20 5.76 -0.07
CA PHE A 16 0.32 5.53 -1.21
C PHE A 16 -1.01 4.90 -0.78
N THR A 17 -0.98 3.89 0.09
CA THR A 17 -2.19 3.22 0.59
C THR A 17 -3.05 4.19 1.41
N ALA A 18 -2.43 5.02 2.26
CA ALA A 18 -3.15 6.03 3.03
C ALA A 18 -3.80 7.09 2.12
N ALA A 19 -3.11 7.54 1.07
CA ALA A 19 -3.65 8.47 0.09
C ALA A 19 -4.82 7.85 -0.70
N ALA A 20 -4.73 6.58 -1.09
CA ALA A 20 -5.81 5.85 -1.77
C ALA A 20 -7.05 5.71 -0.87
N ALA A 21 -6.85 5.38 0.41
CA ALA A 21 -7.94 5.33 1.39
C ALA A 21 -8.59 6.72 1.62
N ALA A 22 -7.80 7.78 1.68
CA ALA A 22 -8.32 9.14 1.77
C ALA A 22 -9.13 9.53 0.53
N ALA A 23 -8.68 9.16 -0.67
CA ALA A 23 -9.41 9.38 -1.91
C ALA A 23 -10.76 8.62 -1.92
N LEU A 24 -10.81 7.40 -1.38
CA LEU A 24 -12.06 6.65 -1.17
C LEU A 24 -13.03 7.41 -0.27
N ILE A 25 -12.55 7.97 0.84
CA ILE A 25 -13.39 8.74 1.77
C ILE A 25 -13.94 9.98 1.08
N ILE A 26 -13.10 10.73 0.35
CA ILE A 26 -13.53 11.92 -0.41
C ILE A 26 -14.56 11.53 -1.47
N PHE A 27 -14.35 10.42 -2.17
CA PHE A 27 -15.31 9.89 -3.14
C PHE A 27 -16.67 9.60 -2.49
N PHE A 28 -16.69 8.93 -1.34
CA PHE A 28 -17.94 8.66 -0.61
C PHE A 28 -18.66 9.93 -0.17
N ILE A 29 -17.93 10.94 0.31
CA ILE A 29 -18.51 12.24 0.67
C ILE A 29 -19.15 12.91 -0.55
N ALA A 30 -18.47 12.89 -1.70
CA ALA A 30 -18.99 13.46 -2.94
C ALA A 30 -20.18 12.67 -3.51
N TYR A 31 -20.16 11.33 -3.38
CA TYR A 31 -21.28 10.45 -3.72
C TYR A 31 -22.52 10.75 -2.87
N LEU A 32 -22.37 10.89 -1.55
CA LEU A 32 -23.49 11.23 -0.64
C LEU A 32 -24.10 12.60 -0.95
N LYS A 33 -23.32 13.53 -1.48
CA LYS A 33 -23.79 14.83 -1.98
C LYS A 33 -24.47 14.76 -3.35
N GLY A 34 -24.57 13.58 -3.97
CA GLY A 34 -25.13 13.39 -5.30
C GLY A 34 -24.28 13.98 -6.44
N SER A 35 -23.04 14.38 -6.16
CA SER A 35 -22.17 15.04 -7.14
C SER A 35 -21.47 14.06 -8.08
N ILE A 36 -21.48 12.76 -7.76
CA ILE A 36 -20.78 11.72 -8.50
C ILE A 36 -21.64 10.44 -8.52
N GLU A 37 -21.69 9.76 -9.67
CA GLU A 37 -22.39 8.48 -9.80
C GLU A 37 -21.59 7.31 -9.19
N PHE A 38 -22.30 6.33 -8.63
CA PHE A 38 -21.69 5.15 -8.00
C PHE A 38 -20.82 4.33 -8.95
N LYS A 39 -21.05 4.40 -10.27
CA LYS A 39 -20.26 3.68 -11.29
C LYS A 39 -18.76 3.98 -11.24
N TYR A 40 -18.37 5.12 -10.66
CA TYR A 40 -16.99 5.53 -10.52
C TYR A 40 -16.29 5.00 -9.26
N ILE A 41 -16.97 4.25 -8.39
CA ILE A 41 -16.39 3.71 -7.15
C ILE A 41 -15.30 2.68 -7.40
N SER A 42 -15.34 2.02 -8.56
CA SER A 42 -14.38 1.00 -8.96
C SER A 42 -12.94 1.54 -9.02
N LEU A 43 -12.75 2.79 -9.44
CA LEU A 43 -11.44 3.44 -9.55
C LEU A 43 -10.74 3.60 -8.19
N PRO A 44 -11.31 4.31 -7.20
CA PRO A 44 -10.70 4.45 -5.89
C PRO A 44 -10.64 3.11 -5.14
N MET A 45 -11.59 2.19 -5.37
CA MET A 45 -11.53 0.86 -4.77
C MET A 45 -10.36 0.02 -5.31
N MET A 46 -10.14 -0.01 -6.63
CA MET A 46 -8.99 -0.70 -7.24
C MET A 46 -7.66 -0.10 -6.81
N ALA A 47 -7.55 1.23 -6.78
CA ALA A 47 -6.34 1.91 -6.30
C ALA A 47 -5.98 1.51 -4.85
N SER A 48 -7.00 1.35 -4.01
CA SER A 48 -6.84 0.93 -2.61
C SER A 48 -6.40 -0.53 -2.49
N LEU A 49 -7.00 -1.43 -3.27
CA LEU A 49 -6.62 -2.85 -3.32
C LEU A 49 -5.18 -3.05 -3.79
N ILE A 50 -4.77 -2.31 -4.83
CA ILE A 50 -3.38 -2.33 -5.31
C ILE A 50 -2.44 -1.83 -4.23
N GLY A 51 -2.78 -0.72 -3.54
CA GLY A 51 -1.99 -0.18 -2.44
C GLY A 51 -1.80 -1.18 -1.30
N VAL A 52 -2.88 -1.82 -0.84
CA VAL A 52 -2.84 -2.82 0.23
C VAL A 52 -1.99 -4.04 -0.18
N THR A 53 -2.20 -4.54 -1.40
CA THR A 53 -1.44 -5.69 -1.92
C THR A 53 0.05 -5.37 -2.00
N TRP A 54 0.39 -4.20 -2.55
CA TRP A 54 1.76 -3.72 -2.67
C TRP A 54 2.44 -3.47 -1.31
N TRP A 55 1.70 -2.97 -0.33
CA TRP A 55 2.19 -2.82 1.04
C TRP A 55 2.46 -4.18 1.70
N GLY A 56 1.56 -5.14 1.52
CA GLY A 56 1.70 -6.51 2.03
C GLY A 56 2.92 -7.22 1.45
N THR A 57 3.11 -7.18 0.13
CA THR A 57 4.28 -7.79 -0.53
C THR A 57 5.58 -7.11 -0.13
N SER A 58 5.59 -5.78 0.01
CA SER A 58 6.77 -5.04 0.49
C SER A 58 7.17 -5.45 1.90
N LYS A 59 6.19 -5.67 2.79
CA LYS A 59 6.46 -6.14 4.16
C LYS A 59 6.99 -7.58 4.17
N ALA A 60 6.42 -8.47 3.36
CA ALA A 60 6.89 -9.85 3.22
C ALA A 60 8.33 -9.92 2.69
N ALA A 61 8.66 -9.07 1.70
CA ALA A 61 10.02 -8.96 1.17
C ALA A 61 11.01 -8.50 2.24
N ILE A 62 10.66 -7.52 3.07
CA ILE A 62 11.53 -7.09 4.20
C ILE A 62 11.78 -8.25 5.16
N MET A 63 10.74 -8.99 5.56
CA MET A 63 10.90 -10.12 6.48
C MET A 63 11.79 -11.23 5.91
N ALA A 64 11.70 -11.48 4.60
CA ALA A 64 12.59 -12.43 3.93
C ALA A 64 14.06 -11.96 3.97
N PHE A 65 14.32 -10.69 3.67
CA PHE A 65 15.68 -10.11 3.73
C PHE A 65 16.24 -10.02 5.16
N GLU A 66 15.39 -9.74 6.17
CA GLU A 66 15.83 -9.76 7.57
C GLU A 66 16.18 -11.17 8.03
N LYS A 67 15.45 -12.19 7.55
CA LYS A 67 15.76 -13.60 7.83
C LYS A 67 17.09 -14.04 7.18
N GLU A 68 17.31 -13.72 5.90
CA GLU A 68 18.57 -14.02 5.21
C GLU A 68 19.77 -13.33 5.89
N GLY A 69 19.65 -12.04 6.23
CA GLY A 69 20.73 -11.30 6.88
C GLY A 69 21.03 -11.75 8.32
N ASN A 70 20.06 -12.38 9.01
CA ASN A 70 20.27 -12.95 10.35
C ASN A 70 20.94 -14.34 10.28
N GLU A 71 20.60 -15.16 9.28
CA GLU A 71 21.23 -16.47 9.06
C GLU A 71 22.70 -16.35 8.56
N GLU A 72 23.05 -15.28 7.85
CA GLU A 72 24.46 -14.98 7.48
C GLU A 72 25.30 -14.43 8.65
N GLY A 73 24.68 -13.84 9.67
CA GLY A 73 25.38 -13.32 10.86
C GLY A 73 25.68 -14.36 11.95
N GLU A 74 25.05 -15.53 11.89
CA GLU A 74 25.27 -16.66 12.81
C GLU A 74 26.25 -17.73 12.27
N ARG A 75 26.82 -17.52 11.08
CA ARG A 75 27.91 -18.35 10.51
C ARG A 75 29.26 -17.65 10.63
#